data_AF-A0AAU8ZQ29-F1
#
_entry.id   AF-A0AAU8ZQ29-F1
#
_cell.length_a   1.000
_cell.length_b   1.000
_cell.length_c   1.000
_cell.angle_alpha   90.00
_cell.angle_beta   90.00
_cell.angle_gamma   90.00
#
_symmetry.space_group_name_H-M   'P 1'
#
loop_
_entity.id
_entity.type
_entity.pdbx_description
1 polymer ?
#
loop_
_entity_poly.entity_id
_entity_poly.type
_entity_poly.pdbx_seq_one_letter_code
_entity_poly.pdbx_strand_id
1 'polypeptide(L)' 'MDKYIVCYEGLGLTGSVLFRSQVAINTDISRTEAERFIALFHNAAAADAVKHNINAARYVIVNICKL' A
#
# COMPACT_ATOMS: atom_id res chain seq x y z
N MET A 1 15.19 9.86 -0.53
CA MET A 1 13.72 9.85 -0.55
C MET A 1 13.24 8.74 0.36
N ASP A 2 12.47 9.13 1.36
CA ASP A 2 11.91 8.19 2.31
C ASP A 2 10.69 7.49 1.71
N LYS A 3 10.67 6.16 1.78
CA LYS A 3 9.53 5.34 1.40
C LYS A 3 8.83 4.94 2.68
N TYR A 4 7.58 5.36 2.84
CA TYR A 4 6.77 4.98 4.00
C TYR A 4 5.70 4.01 3.56
N ILE A 5 5.66 2.84 4.19
CA ILE A 5 4.57 1.88 4.06
C ILE A 5 3.98 1.72 5.46
N VAL A 6 2.72 2.11 5.61
CA VAL A 6 1.96 1.96 6.84
C VAL A 6 0.90 0.90 6.61
N CYS A 7 0.89 -0.13 7.46
CA CYS A 7 -0.14 -1.15 7.50
C CYS A 7 -0.98 -0.95 8.77
N TYR A 8 -2.28 -0.80 8.58
CA TYR A 8 -3.26 -0.74 9.65
C TYR A 8 -4.13 -2.00 9.61
N GLU A 9 -4.40 -2.57 10.78
CA GLU A 9 -5.27 -3.74 10.92
C GLU A 9 -6.47 -3.39 11.77
N GLY A 10 -7.66 -3.62 11.22
CA GLY A 10 -8.89 -3.65 12.00
C GLY A 10 -9.08 -5.02 12.61
N LEU A 11 -8.92 -5.12 13.92
CA LEU A 11 -9.14 -6.37 14.65
C LEU A 11 -10.61 -6.51 15.06
N GLY A 12 -11.12 -7.73 14.94
CA GLY A 12 -12.39 -8.14 15.51
C GLY A 12 -12.28 -8.43 17.01
N LEU A 13 -13.43 -8.67 17.64
CA LEU A 13 -13.53 -8.93 19.09
C LEU A 13 -12.72 -10.15 19.56
N THR A 14 -12.41 -11.08 18.65
CA THR A 14 -11.61 -12.28 18.92
C THR A 14 -10.14 -12.13 18.54
N GLY A 15 -9.70 -10.94 18.15
CA GLY A 15 -8.33 -10.67 17.68
C GLY A 15 -8.07 -11.11 16.23
N SER A 16 -9.09 -11.58 15.50
CA SER A 16 -8.96 -11.86 14.07
C SER A 16 -8.87 -10.56 13.26
N VAL A 17 -8.06 -10.55 12.21
CA VAL A 17 -7.99 -9.41 11.29
C VAL A 17 -9.23 -9.41 10.40
N LEU A 18 -10.04 -8.35 10.47
CA LEU A 18 -11.26 -8.20 9.68
C LEU A 18 -11.01 -7.41 8.39
N PHE A 19 -10.14 -6.42 8.45
CA PHE A 19 -9.69 -5.66 7.29
C PHE A 19 -8.27 -5.16 7.51
N ARG A 20 -7.56 -4.95 6.41
CA ARG A 20 -6.22 -4.36 6.44
C ARG A 20 -6.18 -3.15 5.50
N SER A 21 -5.60 -2.05 5.97
CA SER A 21 -5.38 -0.85 5.16
C SER A 21 -3.90 -0.63 4.96
N GLN A 22 -3.49 -0.37 3.73
CA GLN A 22 -2.10 -0.14 3.39
C GLN A 22 -1.97 1.24 2.76
N VAL A 23 -1.07 2.06 3.30
CA VAL A 23 -0.76 3.39 2.78
C VAL A 23 0.71 3.41 2.38
N ALA A 24 0.98 3.68 1.12
CA ALA A 24 2.33 3.83 0.59
C ALA A 24 2.57 5.28 0.14
N ILE A 25 3.66 5.86 0.60
CA ILE A 25 4.07 7.22 0.25
C ILE A 25 5.48 7.16 -0.34
N ASN A 26 5.63 7.74 -1.53
CA ASN A 26 6.92 7.94 -2.17
C ASN A 26 6.95 9.31 -2.84
N THR A 27 7.92 10.13 -2.46
CA THR A 27 8.00 11.52 -2.89
C THR A 27 9.26 11.76 -3.71
N ASP A 28 9.22 12.78 -4.55
CA ASP A 28 10.32 13.25 -5.41
C ASP A 28 10.79 12.27 -6.50
N ILE A 29 9.94 11.31 -6.89
CA ILE A 29 10.29 10.31 -7.90
C ILE A 29 9.98 10.76 -9.32
N SER A 30 10.63 10.12 -10.31
CA SER A 30 10.24 10.28 -11.71
C SER A 30 8.87 9.66 -12.00
N ARG A 31 8.24 10.05 -13.13
CA ARG A 31 6.96 9.49 -13.55
C ARG A 31 7.03 7.96 -13.76
N THR A 32 8.09 7.48 -14.40
CA THR A 32 8.28 6.05 -14.66
C THR A 32 8.47 5.25 -13.37
N GLU A 33 9.17 5.80 -12.39
CA GLU A 33 9.30 5.18 -11.07
C GLU A 33 7.98 5.19 -10.30
N ALA A 34 7.18 6.24 -10.43
CA ALA A 34 5.83 6.31 -9.84
C ALA A 34 4.92 5.20 -10.36
N GLU A 35 4.90 4.99 -11.68
CA GLU A 35 4.12 3.92 -12.32
C GLU A 35 4.58 2.54 -11.84
N ARG A 36 5.90 2.30 -11.81
CA ARG A 36 6.47 1.04 -11.28
C ARG A 36 6.13 0.84 -9.81
N PHE A 37 6.20 1.89 -9.00
CA PHE A 37 5.90 1.85 -7.57
C PHE A 37 4.43 1.51 -7.31
N ILE A 38 3.50 2.16 -8.03
CA ILE A 38 2.06 1.89 -7.94
C ILE A 38 1.77 0.44 -8.31
N ALA A 39 2.35 -0.08 -9.40
CA ALA A 39 2.15 -1.46 -9.85
C ALA A 39 2.68 -2.48 -8.83
N LEU A 40 3.90 -2.27 -8.31
CA LEU A 40 4.50 -3.12 -7.28
C LEU A 40 3.65 -3.14 -6.00
N PHE A 41 3.21 -1.98 -5.54
CA PHE A 41 2.37 -1.88 -4.36
C PHE A 41 1.02 -2.57 -4.55
N HIS A 42 0.38 -2.37 -5.71
CA HIS A 42 -0.89 -3.01 -6.00
C HIS A 42 -0.78 -4.55 -5.97
N ASN A 43 0.27 -5.10 -6.57
CA ASN A 43 0.51 -6.54 -6.60
C ASN A 43 0.80 -7.11 -5.20
N ALA A 44 1.65 -6.44 -4.42
CA ALA A 44 1.94 -6.83 -3.04
C ALA A 44 0.69 -6.82 -2.16
N ALA A 45 -0.12 -5.76 -2.28
CA ALA A 45 -1.38 -5.60 -1.56
C ALA A 45 -2.42 -6.68 -1.94
N ALA A 46 -2.52 -7.02 -3.23
CA ALA A 46 -3.41 -8.09 -3.69
C ALA A 46 -2.99 -9.46 -3.18
N ALA A 47 -1.68 -9.78 -3.23
CA ALA A 47 -1.15 -11.04 -2.71
C ALA A 47 -1.38 -11.18 -1.20
N ASP A 48 -1.19 -10.09 -0.46
CA ASP A 48 -1.44 -10.04 0.98
C ASP A 48 -2.92 -10.29 1.34
N ALA A 49 -3.84 -9.62 0.63
CA ALA A 49 -5.27 -9.80 0.80
C ALA A 49 -5.72 -11.26 0.55
N VAL A 50 -5.21 -11.89 -0.51
CA VAL A 50 -5.48 -13.30 -0.84
C VAL A 50 -4.92 -14.24 0.23
N LYS A 51 -3.67 -14.03 0.66
CA LYS A 51 -3.02 -14.85 1.68
C LYS A 51 -3.81 -14.87 2.99
N HIS A 52 -4.38 -13.73 3.36
CA HIS A 52 -5.11 -13.57 4.62
C HIS A 52 -6.63 -13.76 4.48
N ASN A 53 -7.15 -13.94 3.26
CA ASN A 53 -8.58 -14.02 2.95
C ASN A 53 -9.38 -12.84 3.55
N ILE A 54 -8.86 -11.63 3.37
CA ILE A 54 -9.43 -10.38 3.91
C ILE A 54 -9.63 -9.33 2.82
N ASN A 55 -10.55 -8.41 3.08
CA ASN A 55 -10.67 -7.19 2.28
C ASN A 55 -9.54 -6.21 2.64
N ALA A 56 -8.92 -5.63 1.61
CA ALA A 56 -7.82 -4.68 1.77
C ALA A 56 -8.16 -3.31 1.14
N ALA A 57 -8.07 -2.25 1.94
CA ALA A 57 -8.14 -0.86 1.47
C ALA A 57 -6.72 -0.36 1.16
N ARG A 58 -6.54 0.36 0.05
CA ARG A 58 -5.22 0.66 -0.50
C ARG A 58 -5.14 2.12 -0.91
N TYR A 59 -4.15 2.83 -0.39
CA TYR A 59 -3.87 4.22 -0.75
C TYR A 59 -2.41 4.36 -1.16
N VAL A 60 -2.17 4.95 -2.32
CA VAL A 60 -0.83 5.26 -2.79
C VAL A 60 -0.75 6.75 -3.05
N ILE A 61 0.21 7.40 -2.41
CA ILE A 61 0.49 8.83 -2.60
C ILE A 61 1.87 8.92 -3.23
N VAL A 62 1.92 9.42 -4.46
CA VAL A 62 3.17 9.70 -5.18
C VAL A 62 3.30 11.20 -5.41
N ASN A 63 4.45 11.77 -5.05
CA ASN A 63 4.84 13.09 -5.54
C ASN A 63 5.85 12.90 -6.67
N ILE A 64 5.47 13.34 -7.88
CA ILE A 64 6.34 13.25 -9.05
C ILE A 64 7.17 14.53 -9.10
N CYS A 65 8.49 14.38 -9.05
CA CYS A 65 9.40 15.51 -9.22
C CYS A 65 9.28 16.00 -10.67
N LYS A 66 8.84 17.26 -10.83
CA LYS A 66 8.90 17.96 -12.12
C LYS A 66 10.29 18.57 -12.25
N LEU A 67 11.22 17.80 -12.83
CA LEU A 67 12.47 18.33 -13.35
C LEU A 67 12.21 19.07 -14.67
#